data_AF-K2MNT9-F1
#
_entry.id   AF-K2MNT9-F1
#
_cell.length_a   1.000
_cell.length_b   1.000
_cell.length_c   1.000
_cell.angle_alpha   90.00
_cell.angle_beta   90.00
_cell.angle_gamma   90.00
#
_symmetry.space_group_name_H-M   'P 1'
#
loop_
_entity.id
_entity.type
_entity.pdbx_description
1 polymer ?
#
loop_
_entity_poly.entity_id
_entity_poly.type
_entity_poly.pdbx_seq_one_letter_code
_entity_poly.pdbx_strand_id
1 'polypeptide(L)'
;LCPSSIAAQDTSPANDCSAVKITDGLVGFLSGNLSDGKWKDEYLGVNATVKGAATVATGTADGVTFTGRGAGAEWPVGDQGENQLYHFANYNFTLVATVSIHGEPEEENPIPFIGVKVNDDNKNPVLLGLSYNKEEKRAVLCSDGTTTEHRVAWEPGTTHQVAIVLQNGTQGSVYVDGQRVGEAECESGDQKDKEISHFFIGGDGSNAEEKGSQ
;
A
#
# COMPACT_ATOMS: atom_id res chain seq x y z
N LEU A 1 -18.38 8.17 11.40
CA LEU A 1 -17.13 8.86 11.04
C LEU A 1 -17.49 10.25 10.56
N CYS A 2 -17.10 11.28 11.30
CA CYS A 2 -17.19 12.68 10.85
C CYS A 2 -15.76 13.10 10.49
N PRO A 3 -15.34 13.02 9.22
CA PRO A 3 -14.02 13.49 8.83
C PRO A 3 -13.96 15.02 8.92
N SER A 4 -12.81 15.55 9.33
CA SER A 4 -12.56 16.99 9.35
C SER A 4 -12.55 17.54 7.92
N SER A 5 -13.34 18.59 7.68
CA SER A 5 -13.38 19.31 6.41
C SER A 5 -11.99 19.79 6.03
N ILE A 6 -11.51 19.46 4.82
CA ILE A 6 -10.35 20.12 4.22
C ILE A 6 -10.78 21.57 3.98
N ALA A 7 -10.32 22.47 4.84
CA ALA A 7 -10.71 23.86 4.83
C ALA A 7 -10.12 24.58 3.60
N ALA A 8 -10.92 24.73 2.54
CA ALA A 8 -10.88 25.95 1.74
C ALA A 8 -11.97 26.87 2.31
N GLN A 9 -11.52 27.98 2.87
CA GLN A 9 -12.33 29.03 3.46
C GLN A 9 -13.43 29.48 2.50
N ASP A 10 -14.70 29.24 2.83
CA ASP A 10 -15.75 30.22 2.61
C ASP A 10 -16.93 30.00 3.57
N THR A 11 -17.43 31.12 4.08
CA THR A 11 -18.32 31.28 5.22
C THR A 11 -19.71 30.65 5.07
N SER A 12 -20.12 29.79 6.01
CA SER A 12 -21.49 29.76 6.59
C SER A 12 -21.60 28.81 7.80
N PRO A 13 -22.35 29.14 8.87
CA PRO A 13 -22.47 28.30 10.06
C PRO A 13 -23.64 27.32 9.90
N ALA A 14 -23.36 26.13 9.40
CA ALA A 14 -24.23 24.97 9.57
C ALA A 14 -23.34 23.76 9.84
N ASN A 15 -23.54 23.11 10.98
CA ASN A 15 -22.96 21.82 11.37
C ASN A 15 -23.53 20.69 10.48
N ASP A 16 -23.41 20.81 9.16
CA ASP A 16 -23.82 19.77 8.24
C ASP A 16 -22.56 18.98 7.85
N CYS A 17 -22.28 17.93 8.62
CA CYS A 17 -21.32 16.93 8.21
C CYS A 17 -21.83 16.30 6.92
N SER A 18 -21.38 16.80 5.77
CA SER A 18 -21.54 16.11 4.48
C SER A 18 -20.65 14.87 4.46
N ALA A 19 -20.98 13.89 5.29
CA ALA A 19 -20.29 12.62 5.35
C ALA A 19 -20.59 11.89 4.03
N VAL A 20 -19.71 12.04 3.04
CA VAL A 20 -19.68 11.10 1.92
C VAL A 20 -19.23 9.78 2.51
N LYS A 21 -20.20 8.91 2.79
CA LYS A 21 -19.94 7.53 3.18
C LYS A 21 -19.50 6.80 1.92
N ILE A 22 -18.20 6.79 1.66
CA ILE A 22 -17.60 6.05 0.54
C ILE A 22 -17.58 4.56 0.93
N THR A 23 -18.74 3.92 0.87
CA THR A 23 -18.85 2.45 1.00
C THR A 23 -19.16 1.78 -0.32
N ASP A 24 -19.58 2.54 -1.33
CA ASP A 24 -19.82 2.01 -2.66
C ASP A 24 -18.48 1.61 -3.28
N GLY A 25 -18.36 0.32 -3.65
CA GLY A 25 -17.14 -0.24 -4.21
C GLY A 25 -16.06 -0.61 -3.18
N LEU A 26 -16.32 -0.52 -1.87
CA LEU A 26 -15.40 -1.01 -0.84
C LEU A 26 -15.48 -2.54 -0.75
N VAL A 27 -14.38 -3.22 -1.08
CA VAL A 27 -14.36 -4.70 -1.19
C VAL A 27 -13.67 -5.40 -0.02
N GLY A 28 -12.73 -4.75 0.65
CA GLY A 28 -12.03 -5.31 1.81
C GLY A 28 -11.48 -4.23 2.72
N PHE A 29 -11.28 -4.56 4.00
CA PHE A 29 -10.81 -3.62 5.01
C PHE A 29 -9.99 -4.32 6.10
N LEU A 30 -8.72 -3.92 6.26
CA LEU A 30 -7.79 -4.45 7.25
C LEU A 30 -7.63 -3.44 8.40
N SER A 31 -8.14 -3.76 9.61
CA SER A 31 -8.25 -2.77 10.69
C SER A 31 -7.67 -3.18 12.06
N GLY A 32 -7.21 -4.42 12.26
CA GLY A 32 -6.37 -4.71 13.45
C GLY A 32 -6.50 -6.09 14.05
N ASN A 33 -7.39 -6.95 13.55
CA ASN A 33 -7.44 -8.32 14.04
C ASN A 33 -6.31 -9.14 13.39
N LEU A 34 -5.26 -9.41 14.17
CA LEU A 34 -4.12 -10.24 13.79
C LEU A 34 -4.20 -11.57 14.56
N SER A 35 -4.33 -12.68 13.85
CA SER A 35 -4.38 -14.02 14.43
C SER A 35 -3.73 -15.04 13.50
N ASP A 36 -2.93 -15.95 14.02
CA ASP A 36 -2.31 -17.05 13.26
C ASP A 36 -1.56 -16.59 11.98
N GLY A 37 -0.85 -15.46 12.09
CA GLY A 37 -0.12 -14.87 10.94
C GLY A 37 -1.03 -14.31 9.85
N LYS A 38 -2.31 -14.07 10.14
CA LYS A 38 -3.27 -13.46 9.22
C LYS A 38 -3.79 -12.15 9.77
N TRP A 39 -3.77 -11.12 8.93
CA TRP A 39 -4.45 -9.85 9.20
C TRP A 39 -5.83 -9.94 8.56
N LYS A 40 -6.86 -9.97 9.41
CA LYS A 40 -8.22 -10.27 9.01
C LYS A 40 -8.85 -9.13 8.21
N ASP A 41 -9.58 -9.51 7.17
CA ASP A 41 -10.51 -8.62 6.47
C ASP A 41 -11.84 -8.56 7.22
N GLU A 42 -12.23 -7.35 7.62
CA GLU A 42 -13.46 -7.09 8.36
C GLU A 42 -14.73 -7.38 7.55
N TYR A 43 -14.63 -7.40 6.21
CA TYR A 43 -15.72 -7.79 5.32
C TYR A 43 -15.83 -9.30 5.10
N LEU A 44 -15.01 -10.11 5.80
CA LEU A 44 -14.94 -11.56 5.66
C LEU A 44 -14.57 -12.02 4.24
N GLY A 45 -13.93 -11.15 3.48
CA GLY A 45 -13.36 -11.46 2.17
C GLY A 45 -12.04 -12.19 2.33
N VAL A 46 -10.98 -11.61 1.78
CA VAL A 46 -9.67 -12.26 1.71
C VAL A 46 -8.78 -11.70 2.80
N ASN A 47 -8.22 -12.52 3.67
CA ASN A 47 -7.26 -12.06 4.69
C ASN A 47 -5.88 -11.81 4.09
N ALA A 48 -5.13 -10.83 4.61
CA ALA A 48 -3.73 -10.67 4.28
C ALA A 48 -2.86 -11.65 5.08
N THR A 49 -1.79 -12.15 4.45
CA THR A 49 -0.79 -13.01 5.08
C THR A 49 0.33 -12.15 5.63
N VAL A 50 0.56 -12.22 6.94
CA VAL A 50 1.62 -11.48 7.61
C VAL A 50 2.90 -12.32 7.65
N LYS A 51 4.01 -11.68 7.30
CA LYS A 51 5.37 -12.24 7.32
C LYS A 51 6.25 -11.44 8.27
N GLY A 52 7.25 -12.10 8.86
CA GLY A 52 8.17 -11.48 9.81
C GLY A 52 7.52 -11.10 11.15
N ALA A 53 8.18 -10.24 11.92
CA ALA A 53 7.68 -9.82 13.22
C ALA A 53 6.63 -8.71 13.07
N ALA A 54 5.43 -8.99 13.58
CA ALA A 54 4.29 -8.10 13.51
C ALA A 54 3.51 -8.11 14.82
N THR A 55 3.06 -6.94 15.26
CA THR A 55 2.23 -6.77 16.45
C THR A 55 1.02 -5.91 16.12
N VAL A 56 -0.13 -6.16 16.74
CA VAL A 56 -1.28 -5.25 16.66
C VAL A 56 -0.82 -3.86 17.11
N ALA A 57 -1.21 -2.83 16.35
CA ALA A 57 -0.89 -1.45 16.68
C ALA A 57 -1.41 -1.12 18.10
N THR A 58 -0.64 -0.33 18.84
CA THR A 58 -0.98 0.03 20.23
C THR A 58 -1.64 1.41 20.30
N GLY A 59 -2.50 1.63 21.30
CA GLY A 59 -3.15 2.92 21.53
C GLY A 59 -4.47 3.08 20.76
N THR A 60 -4.67 4.22 20.12
CA THR A 60 -5.89 4.56 19.35
C THR A 60 -5.80 4.16 17.88
N ALA A 61 -4.71 3.53 17.47
CA ALA A 61 -4.48 3.13 16.09
C ALA A 61 -4.98 1.70 15.87
N ASP A 62 -5.82 1.57 14.86
CA ASP A 62 -6.30 0.31 14.30
C ASP A 62 -5.29 -0.13 13.21
N GLY A 63 -4.65 -1.29 13.39
CA GLY A 63 -3.70 -1.82 12.40
C GLY A 63 -2.61 -2.72 12.96
N VAL A 64 -1.48 -2.80 12.23
CA VAL A 64 -0.34 -3.66 12.54
C VAL A 64 0.96 -2.86 12.44
N THR A 65 1.85 -3.05 13.41
CA THR A 65 3.23 -2.58 13.39
C THR A 65 4.15 -3.71 12.92
N PHE A 66 4.91 -3.47 11.86
CA PHE A 66 5.90 -4.41 11.32
C PHE A 66 7.30 -4.00 11.77
N THR A 67 8.09 -4.96 12.24
CA THR A 67 9.45 -4.71 12.74
C THR A 67 10.44 -5.70 12.14
N GLY A 68 11.56 -5.18 11.64
CA GLY A 68 12.64 -5.99 11.09
C GLY A 68 12.55 -6.22 9.58
N ARG A 69 13.64 -6.72 9.02
CA ARG A 69 13.77 -6.96 7.58
C ARG A 69 12.77 -8.02 7.12
N GLY A 70 12.05 -7.73 6.03
CA GLY A 70 11.05 -8.63 5.47
C GLY A 70 9.75 -8.76 6.28
N ALA A 71 9.54 -7.91 7.30
CA ALA A 71 8.28 -7.87 8.02
C ALA A 71 7.24 -7.02 7.27
N GLY A 72 6.09 -7.62 6.99
CA GLY A 72 5.02 -7.00 6.22
C GLY A 72 3.80 -7.90 6.08
N ALA A 73 2.87 -7.49 5.23
CA ALA A 73 1.66 -8.22 4.90
C ALA A 73 1.47 -8.29 3.38
N GLU A 74 1.08 -9.44 2.89
CA GLU A 74 0.71 -9.70 1.49
C GLU A 74 -0.79 -9.94 1.41
N TRP A 75 -1.50 -9.12 0.66
CA TRP A 75 -2.94 -9.21 0.46
C TRP A 75 -3.23 -9.71 -0.95
N PRO A 76 -3.59 -10.99 -1.12
CA PRO A 76 -3.48 -11.66 -2.42
C PRO A 76 -4.56 -11.22 -3.40
N VAL A 77 -4.19 -11.17 -4.69
CA VAL A 77 -5.05 -10.89 -5.84
C VAL A 77 -5.05 -12.11 -6.76
N GLY A 78 -4.02 -12.26 -7.62
CA GLY A 78 -3.80 -13.44 -8.44
C GLY A 78 -3.30 -14.64 -7.63
N ASP A 79 -2.59 -14.38 -6.52
CA ASP A 79 -2.04 -15.41 -5.62
C ASP A 79 -3.12 -16.21 -4.85
N GLN A 80 -4.40 -15.91 -5.06
CA GLN A 80 -5.53 -16.67 -4.49
C GLN A 80 -5.73 -18.04 -5.17
N GLY A 81 -5.10 -18.29 -6.32
CA GLY A 81 -5.22 -19.54 -7.07
C GLY A 81 -6.41 -19.52 -8.05
N GLU A 82 -7.20 -20.59 -8.09
CA GLU A 82 -8.30 -20.73 -9.08
C GLU A 82 -9.43 -19.70 -8.87
N ASN A 83 -9.73 -19.34 -7.61
CA ASN A 83 -10.80 -18.42 -7.27
C ASN A 83 -10.22 -17.07 -6.85
N GLN A 84 -10.01 -16.18 -7.82
CA GLN A 84 -9.44 -14.84 -7.61
C GLN A 84 -10.53 -13.80 -7.32
N LEU A 85 -10.95 -13.67 -6.06
CA LEU A 85 -12.00 -12.72 -5.66
C LEU A 85 -11.65 -11.27 -6.00
N TYR A 86 -10.35 -10.94 -6.01
CA TYR A 86 -9.85 -9.59 -6.27
C TYR A 86 -9.38 -9.38 -7.71
N HIS A 87 -9.74 -10.26 -8.65
CA HIS A 87 -9.34 -10.15 -10.06
C HIS A 87 -9.71 -8.79 -10.69
N PHE A 88 -10.73 -8.09 -10.17
CA PHE A 88 -11.08 -6.73 -10.59
C PHE A 88 -9.92 -5.73 -10.48
N ALA A 89 -8.97 -5.96 -9.58
CA ALA A 89 -7.83 -5.08 -9.36
C ALA A 89 -6.91 -5.01 -10.59
N ASN A 90 -6.93 -6.02 -11.48
CA ASN A 90 -6.22 -5.95 -12.75
C ASN A 90 -6.74 -4.84 -13.69
N TYR A 91 -7.93 -4.31 -13.43
CA TYR A 91 -8.55 -3.28 -14.24
C TYR A 91 -8.66 -1.94 -13.50
N ASN A 92 -9.22 -1.95 -12.30
CA ASN A 92 -9.43 -0.74 -11.52
C ASN A 92 -9.36 -1.05 -10.03
N PHE A 93 -8.59 -0.28 -9.27
CA PHE A 93 -8.62 -0.34 -7.81
C PHE A 93 -8.19 0.99 -7.17
N THR A 94 -8.52 1.12 -5.90
CA THR A 94 -7.93 2.12 -5.01
C THR A 94 -7.56 1.45 -3.70
N LEU A 95 -6.27 1.41 -3.40
CA LEU A 95 -5.72 0.91 -2.14
C LEU A 95 -5.44 2.12 -1.25
N VAL A 96 -6.05 2.17 -0.06
CA VAL A 96 -5.87 3.25 0.90
C VAL A 96 -5.30 2.71 2.19
N ALA A 97 -4.30 3.38 2.74
CA ALA A 97 -3.71 3.04 4.03
C ALA A 97 -3.34 4.30 4.82
N THR A 98 -3.35 4.14 6.14
CA THR A 98 -2.73 5.10 7.06
C THR A 98 -1.41 4.51 7.51
N VAL A 99 -0.31 5.23 7.27
CA VAL A 99 1.05 4.70 7.49
C VAL A 99 1.86 5.65 8.36
N SER A 100 2.73 5.09 9.19
CA SER A 100 3.77 5.82 9.93
C SER A 100 5.08 5.06 9.83
N ILE A 101 6.19 5.79 9.69
CA ILE A 101 7.54 5.20 9.60
C ILE A 101 8.31 5.63 10.85
N HIS A 102 8.68 4.68 11.70
CA HIS A 102 9.28 4.97 13.02
C HIS A 102 10.81 4.90 13.05
N GLY A 103 11.44 4.29 12.04
CA GLY A 103 12.90 4.14 11.97
C GLY A 103 13.46 4.69 10.67
N GLU A 104 14.68 5.20 10.73
CA GLU A 104 15.45 5.50 9.53
C GLU A 104 15.97 4.19 8.92
N PRO A 105 15.89 4.02 7.58
CA PRO A 105 16.38 2.82 6.94
C PRO A 105 17.91 2.75 7.07
N GLU A 106 18.45 1.59 7.43
CA GLU A 106 19.92 1.41 7.50
C GLU A 106 20.55 1.22 6.11
N GLU A 107 19.76 0.76 5.15
CA GLU A 107 20.16 0.45 3.77
C GLU A 107 20.15 1.71 2.88
N GLU A 108 21.05 1.75 1.88
CA GLU A 108 21.07 2.83 0.88
C GLU A 108 19.95 2.69 -0.16
N ASN A 109 19.55 1.45 -0.45
CA ASN A 109 18.48 1.16 -1.39
C ASN A 109 17.12 1.56 -0.79
N PRO A 110 16.23 2.21 -1.57
CA PRO A 110 14.88 2.51 -1.11
C PRO A 110 14.12 1.26 -0.67
N ILE A 111 13.53 1.31 0.53
CA ILE A 111 12.73 0.23 1.10
C ILE A 111 11.27 0.43 0.70
N PRO A 112 10.66 -0.47 -0.10
CA PRO A 112 9.24 -0.40 -0.40
C PRO A 112 8.43 -0.71 0.86
N PHE A 113 7.37 0.06 1.12
CA PHE A 113 6.52 -0.12 2.31
C PHE A 113 5.03 -0.25 2.01
N ILE A 114 4.59 0.10 0.80
CA ILE A 114 3.24 -0.19 0.34
C ILE A 114 3.21 -0.20 -1.19
N GLY A 115 2.44 -1.11 -1.78
CA GLY A 115 2.33 -1.16 -3.23
C GLY A 115 1.67 -2.42 -3.76
N VAL A 116 1.87 -2.62 -5.06
CA VAL A 116 1.27 -3.67 -5.87
C VAL A 116 2.38 -4.40 -6.60
N LYS A 117 2.36 -5.74 -6.54
CA LYS A 117 3.26 -6.58 -7.31
C LYS A 117 2.49 -7.27 -8.45
N VAL A 118 3.17 -7.49 -9.57
CA VAL A 118 2.66 -8.31 -10.67
C VAL A 118 3.35 -9.66 -10.68
N ASN A 119 2.71 -10.67 -11.25
CA ASN A 119 3.33 -11.95 -11.55
C ASN A 119 4.34 -11.76 -12.68
N ASP A 120 5.62 -11.98 -12.41
CA ASP A 120 6.67 -11.99 -13.44
C ASP A 120 7.82 -12.89 -12.97
N ASP A 121 7.91 -14.09 -13.55
CA ASP A 121 8.97 -15.10 -13.41
C ASP A 121 9.79 -15.02 -12.10
N ASN A 122 9.18 -15.46 -10.99
CA ASN A 122 9.72 -15.50 -9.61
C ASN A 122 10.23 -14.16 -9.02
N LYS A 123 10.21 -13.06 -9.78
CA LYS A 123 10.73 -11.76 -9.35
C LYS A 123 9.64 -10.84 -8.81
N ASN A 124 8.39 -11.08 -9.19
CA ASN A 124 7.19 -10.33 -8.80
C ASN A 124 7.46 -8.81 -8.59
N PRO A 125 7.81 -8.08 -9.66
CA PRO A 125 8.25 -6.70 -9.57
C PRO A 125 7.12 -5.80 -9.08
N VAL A 126 7.51 -4.69 -8.44
CA VAL A 126 6.57 -3.67 -7.97
C VAL A 126 6.05 -2.87 -9.17
N LEU A 127 4.75 -2.99 -9.46
CA LEU A 127 4.08 -2.24 -10.52
C LEU A 127 3.88 -0.77 -10.10
N LEU A 128 3.36 -0.57 -8.88
CA LEU A 128 3.05 0.75 -8.30
C LEU A 128 3.30 0.68 -6.79
N GLY A 129 3.96 1.67 -6.20
CA GLY A 129 4.21 1.66 -4.76
C GLY A 129 4.89 2.92 -4.23
N LEU A 130 5.07 2.94 -2.91
CA LEU A 130 5.92 3.92 -2.23
C LEU A 130 7.10 3.21 -1.57
N SER A 131 8.24 3.87 -1.61
CA SER A 131 9.47 3.46 -0.93
C SER A 131 10.09 4.63 -0.15
N TYR A 132 11.01 4.32 0.76
CA TYR A 132 11.73 5.33 1.54
C TYR A 132 13.21 4.98 1.68
N ASN A 133 14.07 6.00 1.72
CA ASN A 133 15.49 5.86 2.07
C ASN A 133 15.89 6.90 3.14
N LYS A 134 17.17 6.98 3.46
CA LYS A 134 17.71 7.86 4.53
C LYS A 134 17.49 9.35 4.28
N GLU A 135 17.45 9.74 3.02
CA GLU A 135 17.38 11.14 2.63
C GLU A 135 15.92 11.54 2.47
N GLU A 136 15.12 10.73 1.77
CA GLU A 136 13.79 11.11 1.30
C GLU A 136 12.86 9.90 1.04
N LYS A 137 11.57 10.17 0.88
CA LYS A 137 10.57 9.18 0.46
C LYS A 137 10.27 9.36 -1.02
N ARG A 138 10.12 8.24 -1.73
CA ARG A 138 10.02 8.16 -3.19
C ARG A 138 8.78 7.39 -3.60
N ALA A 139 8.04 7.91 -4.58
CA ALA A 139 7.05 7.13 -5.29
C ALA A 139 7.73 6.29 -6.37
N VAL A 140 7.41 4.99 -6.41
CA VAL A 140 7.85 4.07 -7.46
C VAL A 140 6.64 3.80 -8.35
N LEU A 141 6.74 4.17 -9.61
CA LEU A 141 5.70 3.98 -10.61
C LEU A 141 6.28 3.22 -11.79
N CYS A 142 5.55 2.20 -12.25
CA CYS A 142 5.78 1.43 -13.47
C CYS A 142 7.26 1.01 -13.62
N SER A 143 7.58 -0.18 -13.12
CA SER A 143 8.93 -0.78 -13.04
C SER A 143 9.72 -0.92 -14.36
N ASP A 144 9.27 -0.33 -15.47
CA ASP A 144 9.95 -0.27 -16.77
C ASP A 144 11.09 0.76 -16.83
N GLY A 145 11.37 1.47 -15.73
CA GLY A 145 12.57 2.28 -15.55
C GLY A 145 12.33 3.78 -15.42
N THR A 146 11.08 4.23 -15.51
CA THR A 146 10.71 5.64 -15.36
C THR A 146 10.21 5.94 -13.95
N THR A 147 11.05 5.70 -12.94
CA THR A 147 10.76 6.14 -11.56
C THR A 147 10.64 7.66 -11.56
N THR A 148 9.41 8.17 -11.54
CA THR A 148 9.18 9.60 -11.37
C THR A 148 9.41 9.92 -9.90
N GLU A 149 10.64 10.32 -9.57
CA GLU A 149 11.03 10.62 -8.20
C GLU A 149 10.38 11.91 -7.71
N HIS A 150 9.28 11.77 -6.97
CA HIS A 150 8.72 12.86 -6.20
C HIS A 150 9.17 12.75 -4.75
N ARG A 151 9.84 13.80 -4.29
CA ARG A 151 10.34 13.92 -2.93
C ARG A 151 9.20 14.40 -2.03
N VAL A 152 8.86 13.61 -1.02
CA VAL A 152 7.88 14.03 -0.01
C VAL A 152 8.57 14.07 1.34
N ALA A 153 8.58 15.26 1.97
CA ALA A 153 9.13 15.44 3.30
C ALA A 153 8.19 14.82 4.34
N TRP A 154 8.63 13.77 5.03
CA TRP A 154 7.88 13.14 6.13
C TRP A 154 8.77 13.08 7.36
N GLU A 155 8.22 13.43 8.52
CA GLU A 155 8.89 13.28 9.81
C GLU A 155 8.69 11.85 10.36
N PRO A 156 9.71 11.23 10.99
CA PRO A 156 9.55 9.95 11.65
C PRO A 156 8.41 9.96 12.68
N GLY A 157 7.62 8.89 12.70
CA GLY A 157 6.46 8.75 13.56
C GLY A 157 5.23 9.55 13.14
N THR A 158 5.33 10.40 12.11
CA THR A 158 4.17 11.10 11.56
C THR A 158 3.31 10.16 10.74
N THR A 159 2.01 10.29 10.95
CA THR A 159 0.99 9.53 10.25
C THR A 159 0.63 10.23 8.95
N HIS A 160 0.66 9.49 7.85
CA HIS A 160 0.26 9.95 6.52
C HIS A 160 -0.83 9.06 5.95
N GLN A 161 -1.75 9.65 5.20
CA GLN A 161 -2.70 8.91 4.38
C GLN A 161 -2.07 8.66 3.01
N VAL A 162 -2.05 7.41 2.57
CA VAL A 162 -1.58 7.01 1.25
C VAL A 162 -2.74 6.44 0.46
N ALA A 163 -2.83 6.80 -0.83
CA ALA A 163 -3.68 6.10 -1.78
C ALA A 163 -2.89 5.70 -3.04
N ILE A 164 -3.06 4.47 -3.50
CA ILE A 164 -2.56 3.97 -4.78
C ILE A 164 -3.76 3.64 -5.65
N VAL A 165 -3.81 4.20 -6.84
CA VAL A 165 -4.95 4.09 -7.75
C VAL A 165 -4.48 3.54 -9.08
N LEU A 166 -5.19 2.53 -9.59
CA LEU A 166 -5.07 2.06 -10.97
C LEU A 166 -6.41 2.27 -11.66
N GLN A 167 -6.37 2.88 -12.85
CA GLN A 167 -7.54 3.10 -13.70
C GLN A 167 -7.29 2.53 -15.09
N ASN A 168 -8.33 2.02 -15.73
CA ASN A 168 -8.28 1.51 -17.11
C ASN A 168 -7.20 0.43 -17.35
N GLY A 169 -6.77 -0.28 -16.30
CA GLY A 169 -5.74 -1.31 -16.31
C GLY A 169 -4.30 -0.81 -16.45
N THR A 170 -4.08 0.45 -16.83
CA THR A 170 -2.74 0.98 -17.14
C THR A 170 -2.42 2.30 -16.45
N GLN A 171 -3.41 3.11 -16.06
CA GLN A 171 -3.16 4.45 -15.52
C GLN A 171 -2.98 4.39 -14.01
N GLY A 172 -1.73 4.47 -13.56
CA GLY A 172 -1.34 4.43 -12.17
C GLY A 172 -1.14 5.82 -11.58
N SER A 173 -1.64 6.06 -10.37
CA SER A 173 -1.35 7.29 -9.62
C SER A 173 -1.22 7.04 -8.12
N VAL A 174 -0.42 7.87 -7.45
CA VAL A 174 -0.13 7.77 -6.02
C VAL A 174 -0.39 9.11 -5.35
N TYR A 175 -1.04 9.04 -4.18
CA TYR A 175 -1.41 10.20 -3.37
C TYR A 175 -0.87 10.05 -1.96
N VAL A 176 -0.44 11.18 -1.39
CA VAL A 176 -0.04 11.31 0.01
C VAL A 176 -0.77 12.53 0.58
N ASP A 177 -1.52 12.34 1.67
CA ASP A 177 -2.34 13.35 2.33
C ASP A 177 -3.26 14.12 1.35
N GLY A 178 -3.84 13.37 0.41
CA GLY A 178 -4.72 13.90 -0.63
C GLY A 178 -4.02 14.61 -1.79
N GLN A 179 -2.70 14.81 -1.73
CA GLN A 179 -1.90 15.39 -2.81
C GLN A 179 -1.38 14.32 -3.74
N ARG A 180 -1.52 14.50 -5.05
CA ARG A 180 -0.96 13.58 -6.05
C ARG A 180 0.55 13.77 -6.10
N VAL A 181 1.29 12.70 -5.81
CA VAL A 181 2.75 12.67 -5.79
C VAL A 181 3.32 11.80 -6.90
N GLY A 182 2.51 11.35 -7.84
CA GLY A 182 2.97 10.50 -8.92
C GLY A 182 1.83 10.06 -9.84
N GLU A 183 2.13 9.97 -11.13
CA GLU A 183 1.23 9.50 -12.18
C GLU A 183 2.06 8.90 -13.32
N ALA A 184 1.63 7.76 -13.84
CA ALA A 184 2.30 7.10 -14.96
C ALA A 184 1.31 6.20 -15.72
N GLU A 185 1.55 6.06 -17.02
CA GLU A 185 0.94 4.99 -17.81
C GLU A 185 1.81 3.74 -17.66
N CYS A 186 1.36 2.79 -16.86
CA CYS A 186 1.99 1.50 -16.74
C CYS A 186 1.61 0.65 -17.95
N GLU A 187 2.58 0.45 -18.84
CA GLU A 187 2.43 -0.55 -19.90
C GLU A 187 2.35 -1.94 -19.25
N SER A 188 1.15 -2.52 -19.24
CA SER A 188 1.01 -3.97 -19.12
C SER A 188 1.46 -4.58 -20.45
N GLY A 189 2.78 -4.62 -20.71
CA GLY A 189 3.35 -5.23 -21.91
C GLY A 189 2.72 -6.61 -22.17
N ASP A 190 2.19 -6.81 -23.37
CA ASP A 190 1.51 -8.02 -23.85
C ASP A 190 0.69 -8.80 -22.79
N GLN A 191 -0.28 -8.12 -22.18
CA GLN A 191 -1.64 -8.51 -21.70
C GLN A 191 -2.07 -9.98 -21.38
N LYS A 192 -1.20 -10.98 -21.28
CA LYS A 192 -1.60 -12.33 -20.83
C LYS A 192 -0.90 -12.86 -19.58
N ASP A 193 0.31 -12.39 -19.28
CA ASP A 193 1.15 -13.10 -18.30
C ASP A 193 1.53 -12.26 -17.05
N LYS A 194 1.13 -10.97 -16.97
CA LYS A 194 1.53 -10.05 -15.88
C LYS A 194 0.36 -9.55 -15.03
N GLU A 195 -0.50 -10.46 -14.59
CA GLU A 195 -1.58 -10.13 -13.65
C GLU A 195 -1.02 -9.70 -12.28
N ILE A 196 -1.78 -8.88 -11.54
CA ILE A 196 -1.44 -8.49 -10.17
C ILE A 196 -1.40 -9.73 -9.28
N SER A 197 -0.29 -9.94 -8.59
CA SER A 197 -0.09 -11.05 -7.67
C SER A 197 -0.72 -10.75 -6.31
N HIS A 198 -0.31 -9.65 -5.69
CA HIS A 198 -0.80 -9.19 -4.40
C HIS A 198 -0.51 -7.69 -4.18
N PHE A 199 -1.24 -7.11 -3.22
CA PHE A 199 -0.82 -5.87 -2.57
C PHE A 199 0.15 -6.19 -1.43
N PHE A 200 1.14 -5.34 -1.20
CA PHE A 200 2.02 -5.45 -0.04
C PHE A 200 1.89 -4.22 0.86
N ILE A 201 1.97 -4.44 2.17
CA ILE A 201 1.90 -3.40 3.23
C ILE A 201 3.00 -3.69 4.25
N GLY A 202 3.83 -2.71 4.57
CA GLY A 202 5.08 -2.91 5.30
C GLY A 202 6.21 -3.37 4.38
N GLY A 203 7.29 -3.88 4.98
CA GLY A 203 8.47 -4.33 4.25
C GLY A 203 8.16 -5.53 3.37
N ASP A 204 8.67 -5.48 2.14
CA ASP A 204 8.64 -6.59 1.20
C ASP A 204 9.38 -7.81 1.79
N GLY A 205 8.62 -8.84 2.16
CA GLY A 205 9.13 -10.11 2.72
C GLY A 205 10.13 -10.87 1.85
N SER A 206 10.41 -10.43 0.62
CA SER A 206 11.35 -11.08 -0.29
C SER A 206 12.82 -10.66 -0.15
N ASN A 207 13.14 -9.57 0.58
CA ASN A 207 14.54 -9.17 0.83
C ASN A 207 15.21 -9.89 2.03
N ALA A 208 14.68 -11.05 2.42
CA ALA A 208 15.28 -11.92 3.43
C ALA A 208 16.44 -12.75 2.84
N GLU A 209 17.46 -12.11 2.28
CA GLU A 209 18.78 -12.75 2.26
C GLU A 209 19.27 -12.76 3.71
N GLU A 210 19.19 -13.93 4.35
CA GLU A 210 20.00 -14.25 5.52
C GLU A 210 21.45 -13.95 5.16
N LYS A 211 22.03 -12.92 5.78
CA LYS A 211 23.49 -12.91 5.94
C LYS A 211 23.80 -14.12 6.79
N GLY A 212 24.20 -15.21 6.12
CA GLY A 212 24.75 -16.40 6.75
C GLY A 212 25.78 -15.94 7.78
N SER A 213 25.54 -16.33 9.03
CA SER A 213 26.51 -16.11 10.10
C SER A 213 27.82 -16.80 9.72
N GLN A 214 28.89 -16.02 9.75
CA GLN A 214 30.26 -16.44 9.48
C GLN A 214 30.81 -17.35 10.58
#